data_AF-A0A972LM68-F1
#
_entry.id   AF-A0A972LM68-F1
#
_cell.length_a   1.000
_cell.length_b   1.000
_cell.length_c   1.000
_cell.angle_alpha   90.00
_cell.angle_beta   90.00
_cell.angle_gamma   90.00
#
_symmetry.space_group_name_H-M   'P 1'
#
loop_
_entity.id
_entity.type
_entity.pdbx_description
1 polymer ?
#
loop_
_entity_poly.entity_id
_entity_poly.type
_entity_poly.pdbx_seq_one_letter_code
_entity_poly.pdbx_strand_id
1 'polypeptide(L)' 'PIDPETIVFGEIGLAGEIRGIQGAEQRIREAQKLGFKRCILPQRNAKTLRKENTKKLKIELIGVSDIGEALQVL' A
#
# COMPACT_ATOMS: atom_id res chain seq x y z
N PRO A 1 16.85 8.62 1.39
CA PRO A 1 16.05 9.35 0.38
C PRO A 1 14.85 8.49 -0.01
N ILE A 2 13.64 9.08 -0.08
CA ILE A 2 12.42 8.34 -0.43
C ILE A 2 12.29 8.30 -1.96
N ASP A 3 11.95 7.15 -2.51
CA ASP A 3 11.71 6.99 -3.95
C ASP A 3 10.47 7.80 -4.40
N PRO A 4 10.60 8.75 -5.34
CA PRO A 4 9.48 9.59 -5.81
C PRO A 4 8.36 8.80 -6.49
N GLU A 5 8.62 7.56 -6.93
CA GLU A 5 7.62 6.68 -7.55
C GLU A 5 6.88 5.79 -6.52
N THR A 6 7.07 6.05 -5.22
CA THR A 6 6.40 5.36 -4.11
C THR A 6 5.21 6.14 -3.57
N ILE A 7 4.10 5.45 -3.35
CA ILE A 7 2.93 5.94 -2.61
C ILE A 7 2.72 5.14 -1.33
N VAL A 8 2.11 5.76 -0.33
CA VAL A 8 1.77 5.12 0.93
C VAL A 8 0.30 5.37 1.26
N PHE A 9 -0.41 4.32 1.68
CA PHE A 9 -1.75 4.42 2.23
C PHE A 9 -1.84 3.69 3.56
N GLY A 10 -2.68 4.18 4.46
CA GLY A 10 -2.96 3.52 5.72
C GLY A 10 -3.47 4.49 6.76
N GLU A 11 -4.21 3.94 7.73
CA GLU A 11 -4.50 4.64 8.97
C GLU A 11 -3.49 4.18 10.02
N ILE A 12 -2.98 5.11 10.81
CA ILE A 12 -2.02 4.82 11.87
C ILE A 12 -2.74 4.93 13.21
N GLY A 13 -2.66 3.87 14.01
CA GLY A 13 -3.11 3.90 15.39
C GLY A 13 -2.04 4.47 16.32
N LEU A 14 -2.45 4.87 17.53
CA LEU A 14 -1.54 5.49 18.50
C LEU A 14 -0.43 4.53 18.99
N ALA A 15 -0.66 3.22 18.92
CA ALA A 15 0.34 2.21 19.25
C ALA A 15 1.29 1.91 18.07
N GLY A 16 1.14 2.63 16.95
CA GLY A 16 1.96 2.45 15.75
C GLY A 16 1.47 1.36 14.82
N GLU A 17 0.30 0.76 15.07
CA GLU A 17 -0.28 -0.23 14.18
C GLU A 17 -0.86 0.41 12.91
N ILE A 18 -0.71 -0.27 11.78
CA ILE A 18 -1.24 0.17 10.50
C ILE A 18 -2.56 -0.56 10.21
N ARG A 19 -3.63 0.22 10.07
CA ARG A 19 -4.99 -0.25 9.91
C ARG A 19 -5.44 -0.17 8.47
N GLY A 20 -6.33 -1.09 8.10
CA GLY A 20 -6.85 -1.22 6.74
C GLY A 20 -7.73 -0.04 6.33
N ILE A 21 -7.60 0.39 5.08
CA ILE A 21 -8.39 1.47 4.49
C ILE A 21 -9.47 0.95 3.53
N GLN A 22 -10.52 1.75 3.31
CA GLN A 22 -11.52 1.48 2.28
C GLN A 22 -11.04 1.96 0.90
N GLY A 23 -11.50 1.28 -0.16
CA GLY A 23 -11.24 1.68 -1.55
C GLY A 23 -9.77 1.58 -1.98
N ALA A 24 -8.98 0.70 -1.35
CA ALA A 24 -7.55 0.55 -1.68
C ALA A 24 -7.32 0.25 -3.16
N GLU A 25 -8.12 -0.64 -3.76
CA GLU A 25 -7.98 -1.00 -5.18
C GLU A 25 -8.12 0.22 -6.10
N GLN A 26 -9.14 1.06 -5.87
CA GLN A 26 -9.39 2.26 -6.68
C GLN A 26 -8.22 3.25 -6.57
N ARG A 27 -7.71 3.48 -5.35
CA ARG A 27 -6.56 4.36 -5.13
C ARG A 27 -5.30 3.87 -5.85
N ILE A 28 -5.04 2.57 -5.79
CA ILE A 28 -3.89 1.94 -6.46
C ILE A 28 -4.03 2.06 -7.98
N ARG A 29 -5.24 1.86 -8.54
CA ARG A 29 -5.49 2.01 -9.98
C ARG A 29 -5.24 3.44 -10.46
N GLU A 30 -5.65 4.46 -9.70
CA GLU A 30 -5.35 5.85 -10.04
C GLU A 30 -3.86 6.15 -9.92
N ALA A 31 -3.19 5.67 -8.87
CA ALA A 31 -1.75 5.88 -8.72
C ALA A 31 -0.95 5.23 -9.86
N GLN A 32 -1.36 4.05 -10.33
CA GLN A 32 -0.76 3.43 -11.50
C GLN A 32 -0.93 4.28 -12.77
N LYS A 33 -2.09 4.93 -12.95
CA LYS A 33 -2.30 5.86 -14.09
C LYS A 33 -1.41 7.10 -14.00
N LEU A 34 -1.13 7.56 -12.78
CA LEU A 34 -0.24 8.69 -12.50
C LEU A 34 1.25 8.32 -12.61
N GLY A 35 1.59 7.05 -12.83
CA GLY A 35 2.97 6.59 -13.07
C GLY A 35 3.70 6.06 -11.83
N PHE A 36 3.02 5.93 -10.69
CA PHE A 36 3.63 5.32 -9.51
C PHE A 36 3.88 3.83 -9.73
N LYS A 37 5.05 3.37 -9.27
CA LYS A 37 5.51 1.98 -9.47
C LYS A 37 5.45 1.15 -8.21
N ARG A 38 5.34 1.79 -7.04
CA ARG A 38 5.38 1.14 -5.74
C ARG A 38 4.33 1.70 -4.79
N CYS A 39 3.64 0.82 -4.09
CA CYS A 39 2.59 1.16 -3.13
C CYS A 39 2.82 0.41 -1.81
N ILE A 40 3.04 1.17 -0.74
CA ILE A 40 3.04 0.68 0.63
C ILE A 40 1.62 0.86 1.18
N LEU A 41 1.04 -0.19 1.75
CA LEU A 41 -0.35 -0.22 2.17
C LEU A 41 -0.54 -1.14 3.37
N PRO A 42 -1.68 -1.08 4.08
CA PRO A 42 -1.91 -1.96 5.21
C PRO A 42 -1.88 -3.42 4.77
N GLN A 43 -1.25 -4.28 5.57
CA GLN A 43 -1.10 -5.71 5.29
C GLN A 43 -2.46 -6.40 5.03
N ARG A 44 -3.52 -5.92 5.69
CA ARG A 44 -4.90 -6.39 5.45
C ARG A 44 -5.37 -6.11 4.02
N ASN A 45 -5.14 -4.90 3.51
CA ASN A 45 -5.51 -4.53 2.14
C ASN A 45 -4.70 -5.31 1.11
N ALA A 46 -3.39 -5.45 1.32
CA ALA A 46 -2.51 -6.22 0.44
C ALA A 46 -2.98 -7.68 0.31
N LYS A 47 -3.37 -8.32 1.44
CA LYS A 47 -3.92 -9.68 1.44
C LYS A 47 -5.24 -9.79 0.68
N THR A 48 -6.16 -8.83 0.86
CA THR A 48 -7.43 -8.81 0.12
C THR A 48 -7.20 -8.71 -1.39
N LEU A 49 -6.37 -7.76 -1.82
CA LEU A 49 -6.06 -7.53 -3.24
C LEU A 49 -5.38 -8.75 -3.90
N ARG A 50 -4.49 -9.44 -3.16
CA ARG A 50 -3.87 -10.67 -3.66
C ARG A 50 -4.89 -11.80 -3.84
N LYS A 51 -5.88 -11.91 -2.94
CA LYS A 51 -6.94 -12.93 -3.02
C LYS A 51 -7.93 -12.68 -4.16
N GLU A 52 -8.26 -11.43 -4.43
CA GLU A 52 -9.22 -11.02 -5.46
C GLU A 52 -8.71 -11.21 -6.90
N ASN A 53 -7.56 -11.87 -7.10
CA ASN A 53 -6.95 -12.12 -8.41
C ASN A 53 -6.84 -10.84 -9.24
N THR A 54 -6.39 -9.74 -8.62
CA THR A 54 -6.19 -8.44 -9.29
C THR A 54 -4.99 -8.44 -10.24
N LYS A 55 -4.90 -9.42 -11.16
CA LYS A 55 -3.89 -9.61 -12.22
C LYS A 55 -3.70 -8.40 -13.16
N LYS A 56 -4.39 -7.29 -12.91
CA LYS A 56 -4.29 -6.03 -13.66
C LYS A 56 -3.47 -4.94 -12.95
N LEU A 57 -3.04 -5.17 -11.70
CA LEU A 57 -2.14 -4.25 -11.00
C LEU A 57 -0.70 -4.52 -11.44
N LYS A 58 -0.09 -3.52 -12.08
CA LYS A 58 1.32 -3.50 -12.52
C LYS A 58 2.24 -2.79 -11.52
N ILE A 59 1.69 -2.37 -10.39
CA ILE A 59 2.37 -1.65 -9.32
C ILE A 59 2.78 -2.64 -8.22
N GLU A 60 3.97 -2.47 -7.66
CA GLU A 60 4.47 -3.28 -6.54
C GLU A 60 3.65 -2.99 -5.28
N LEU A 61 3.11 -4.03 -4.63
CA LEU A 61 2.30 -3.91 -3.42
C LEU A 61 3.04 -4.46 -2.21
N ILE A 62 3.38 -3.56 -1.28
CA ILE A 62 4.07 -3.87 -0.02
C ILE A 62 3.09 -3.69 1.13
N GLY A 63 2.71 -4.81 1.75
CA GLY A 63 1.82 -4.81 2.89
C GLY A 63 2.60 -4.67 4.20
N VAL A 64 2.24 -3.70 5.03
CA VAL A 64 2.87 -3.41 6.33
C VAL A 64 1.85 -3.44 7.47
N SER A 65 2.28 -3.85 8.65
CA SER A 65 1.43 -4.04 9.83
C SER A 65 1.65 -2.98 10.91
N ASP A 66 2.81 -2.35 10.93
CA ASP A 66 3.20 -1.29 11.86
C ASP A 66 4.12 -0.25 11.21
N ILE A 67 4.30 0.88 11.89
CA ILE A 67 5.10 2.00 11.40
C ILE A 67 6.58 1.66 11.25
N GLY A 68 7.11 0.72 12.06
CA GLY A 68 8.49 0.27 11.96
C GLY A 68 8.73 -0.45 10.63
N GLU A 69 7.84 -1.38 10.26
CA GLU A 69 7.87 -2.04 8.95
C GLU A 69 7.76 -1.01 7.82
N ALA A 70 6.85 -0.03 7.93
CA ALA A 70 6.67 1.01 6.92
C ALA A 70 7.95 1.84 6.70
N LEU A 71 8.65 2.22 7.78
CA LEU A 71 9.89 2.98 7.70
C LEU A 71 11.06 2.17 7.12
N GLN A 72 11.10 0.86 7.36
CA GLN A 72 12.15 -0.01 6.81
C GLN A 72 12.02 -0.21 5.30
N VAL A 73 10.79 -0.19 4.79
CA VAL A 73 10.52 -0.35 3.35
C VAL A 73 10.50 0.98 2.61
N LEU A 74 10.51 2.13 3.29
CA LEU A 74 10.47 3.44 2.64
C LEU A 74 11.78 3.82 1.93
#